data_AF-A0A2U1M4P3-F1
#
_entry.id   AF-A0A2U1M4P3-F1
#
_cell.length_a   1.000
_cell.length_b   1.000
_cell.length_c   1.000
_cell.angle_alpha   90.00
_cell.angle_beta   90.00
_cell.angle_gamma   90.00
#
_symmetry.space_group_name_H-M   'P 1'
#
loop_
_entity.id
_entity.type
_entity.pdbx_description
1 polymer ?
#
loop_
_entity_poly.entity_id
_entity_poly.type
_entity_poly.pdbx_seq_one_letter_code
_entity_poly.pdbx_strand_id
1 'polypeptide(L)'
;MSPENDEIVDPCMLKIKPQIKLPDGTTSVISHVGKVNLKNGLSLKDVLVVPSFKFSLLSVPKLTEDDQCVVSFYPKFCVVQDLKNKKVKGLGKKKAGLYHLVNVPLEEVDSVFTTLVTATLVYE
;
A
#
# COMPACT_ATOMS: atom_id res chain seq x y z
N MET A 1 -6.67 -1.30 -2.29
CA MET A 1 -6.84 -2.38 -1.28
C MET A 1 -8.28 -2.38 -0.83
N SER A 2 -8.96 -3.52 -0.91
CA SER A 2 -10.23 -3.70 -0.21
C SER A 2 -9.90 -4.03 1.25
N PRO A 3 -10.65 -3.50 2.23
CA PRO A 3 -10.32 -3.62 3.66
C PRO A 3 -10.49 -5.04 4.25
N GLU A 4 -10.85 -6.04 3.45
CA GLU A 4 -11.49 -7.27 3.95
C GLU A 4 -10.55 -8.48 4.12
N ASN A 5 -9.26 -8.39 3.78
CA ASN A 5 -8.39 -9.59 3.73
C ASN A 5 -6.91 -9.40 4.13
N ASP A 6 -6.57 -8.30 4.80
CA ASP A 6 -5.20 -8.06 5.27
C ASP A 6 -5.14 -8.24 6.79
N GLU A 7 -4.74 -9.44 7.24
CA GLU A 7 -4.60 -9.74 8.67
C GLU A 7 -3.52 -8.84 9.28
N ILE A 8 -3.89 -8.19 10.39
CA ILE A 8 -2.99 -7.34 11.16
C ILE A 8 -2.21 -8.24 12.10
N VAL A 9 -0.91 -8.29 11.89
CA VAL A 9 0.06 -9.04 12.67
C VAL A 9 0.61 -8.14 13.78
N ASP A 10 0.81 -8.70 14.97
CA ASP A 10 1.36 -8.02 16.15
C ASP A 10 0.63 -6.71 16.53
N PRO A 11 -0.70 -6.75 16.80
CA PRO A 11 -1.44 -5.56 17.18
C PRO A 11 -0.96 -5.03 18.53
N CYS A 12 -0.43 -3.81 18.53
CA CYS A 12 -0.08 -3.08 19.73
C CYS A 12 -1.19 -2.08 20.07
N MET A 13 -1.82 -2.27 21.22
CA MET A 13 -2.80 -1.32 21.75
C MET A 13 -2.09 -0.07 22.24
N LEU A 14 -2.49 1.09 21.70
CA LEU A 14 -1.92 2.35 22.12
C LEU A 14 -2.47 2.73 23.51
N LYS A 15 -1.56 2.99 24.46
CA LYS A 15 -1.91 3.44 25.82
C LYS A 15 -2.60 4.80 25.83
N ILE A 16 -2.29 5.63 24.82
CA ILE A 16 -2.96 6.88 24.51
C ILE A 16 -3.91 6.58 23.34
N LYS A 17 -5.07 7.22 23.27
CA LYS A 17 -6.02 7.08 22.15
C LYS A 17 -5.85 8.24 21.16
N PRO A 18 -4.81 8.25 20.31
CA PRO A 18 -4.63 9.32 19.35
C PRO A 18 -5.78 9.36 18.37
N GLN A 19 -6.06 10.58 17.92
CA GLN A 19 -7.18 10.88 17.05
C GLN A 19 -6.68 11.43 15.72
N ILE A 20 -7.36 11.05 14.65
CA ILE A 20 -7.13 11.61 13.32
C ILE A 20 -8.36 12.38 12.87
N LYS A 21 -8.13 13.48 12.14
CA LYS A 21 -9.20 14.23 11.49
C LYS A 21 -9.41 13.65 10.10
N LEU A 22 -10.65 13.28 9.80
CA LEU A 22 -11.05 12.71 8.53
C LEU A 22 -11.42 13.81 7.53
N PRO A 23 -11.39 13.51 6.22
CA PRO A 23 -11.76 14.48 5.18
C PRO A 23 -13.22 14.95 5.26
N ASP A 24 -14.11 14.19 5.90
CA ASP A 24 -15.51 14.58 6.15
C ASP A 24 -15.66 15.58 7.32
N GLY A 25 -14.54 15.99 7.93
CA GLY A 25 -14.50 16.92 9.06
C GLY A 25 -14.67 16.25 10.43
N THR A 26 -14.97 14.96 10.48
CA THR A 26 -15.11 14.20 11.72
C THR A 26 -13.74 13.80 12.28
N THR A 27 -13.72 13.40 13.55
CA THR A 27 -12.53 12.89 14.22
C THR A 27 -12.75 11.42 14.56
N SER A 28 -11.73 10.60 14.31
CA SER A 28 -11.77 9.16 14.60
C SER A 28 -10.59 8.73 15.45
N VAL A 29 -10.84 7.77 16.34
CA VAL A 29 -9.82 7.22 17.24
C VAL A 29 -9.05 6.13 16.50
N ILE A 30 -7.72 6.15 16.61
CA ILE A 30 -6.87 5.05 16.18
C ILE A 30 -7.02 3.92 17.22
N SER A 31 -7.51 2.76 16.79
CA SER A 31 -7.75 1.64 17.70
C SER A 31 -6.47 0.96 18.14
N HIS A 32 -5.59 0.67 17.18
CA HIS A 32 -4.31 0.00 17.42
C HIS A 32 -3.36 0.25 16.24
N VAL A 33 -2.11 -0.09 16.46
CA VAL A 33 -1.05 -0.08 15.45
C VAL A 33 -0.57 -1.51 15.27
N GLY A 34 -0.34 -1.91 14.03
CA GLY A 34 0.17 -3.25 13.77
C GLY A 34 1.00 -3.32 12.50
N LYS A 35 1.37 -4.53 12.15
CA LYS A 35 2.07 -4.86 10.92
C LYS A 35 1.10 -5.52 9.96
N VAL A 36 1.21 -5.25 8.67
CA VAL A 36 0.41 -5.91 7.65
C VAL A 36 1.34 -6.57 6.64
N ASN A 37 1.21 -7.88 6.47
CA ASN A 37 1.91 -8.60 5.41
C ASN A 37 0.94 -8.80 4.25
N LEU A 38 1.28 -8.21 3.12
CA LEU A 38 0.48 -8.27 1.91
C LEU A 38 0.84 -9.53 1.12
N LYS A 39 -0.14 -10.06 0.39
CA LYS A 39 0.01 -11.25 -0.48
C LYS A 39 0.96 -11.00 -1.64
N ASN A 40 1.21 -9.75 -2.01
CA ASN A 40 2.21 -9.38 -3.00
C ASN A 40 3.66 -9.40 -2.44
N GLY A 41 3.85 -9.75 -1.16
CA GLY A 41 5.15 -9.84 -0.50
C GLY A 41 5.63 -8.55 0.17
N LEU A 42 4.88 -7.46 0.08
CA LEU A 42 5.18 -6.22 0.80
C LEU A 42 4.81 -6.34 2.28
N SER A 43 5.65 -5.78 3.14
CA SER A 43 5.43 -5.77 4.58
C SER A 43 5.32 -4.33 5.07
N LEU A 44 4.13 -3.95 5.51
CA LEU A 44 3.83 -2.62 6.02
C LEU A 44 4.00 -2.62 7.54
N LYS A 45 4.78 -1.67 8.06
CA LYS A 45 4.99 -1.46 9.49
C LYS A 45 4.19 -0.25 9.95
N ASP A 46 3.93 -0.19 11.25
CA ASP A 46 3.24 0.94 11.90
C ASP A 46 1.89 1.30 11.25
N VAL A 47 1.14 0.29 10.81
CA VAL A 47 -0.16 0.46 10.16
C VAL A 47 -1.19 0.91 11.20
N LEU A 48 -1.73 2.11 11.00
CA LEU A 48 -2.76 2.70 11.85
C LEU A 48 -4.14 2.13 11.49
N VAL A 49 -4.82 1.56 12.48
CA VAL A 49 -6.17 1.02 12.28
C VAL A 49 -7.20 1.99 12.78
N VAL A 50 -8.09 2.39 11.88
CA VAL A 50 -9.15 3.36 12.15
C VAL A 50 -10.48 2.71 11.77
N PRO A 51 -11.25 2.16 12.74
CA PRO A 51 -12.43 1.34 12.46
C PRO A 51 -13.52 2.04 11.66
N SER A 52 -13.64 3.37 11.80
CA SER A 52 -14.60 4.21 11.07
C SER A 52 -14.16 4.54 9.63
N PHE A 53 -12.92 4.23 9.26
CA PHE A 53 -12.35 4.60 7.98
C PHE A 53 -12.47 3.46 6.97
N LYS A 54 -13.27 3.68 5.92
CA LYS A 54 -13.66 2.64 4.96
C LYS A 54 -12.57 2.24 3.96
N PHE A 55 -11.49 3.01 3.87
CA PHE A 55 -10.43 2.81 2.89
C PHE A 55 -9.08 2.63 3.56
N SER A 56 -8.32 1.60 3.17
CA SER A 56 -6.93 1.50 3.56
C SER A 56 -6.09 2.45 2.71
N LEU A 57 -5.44 3.43 3.35
CA LEU A 57 -4.51 4.34 2.70
C LEU A 57 -3.07 3.93 3.00
N LEU A 58 -2.23 4.04 1.98
CA LEU A 58 -0.81 3.78 2.09
C LEU A 58 -0.04 5.10 1.95
N SER A 59 0.73 5.44 2.97
CA SER A 59 1.63 6.60 2.93
C SER A 59 2.87 6.26 2.11
N VAL A 60 3.08 6.96 0.99
CA VAL A 60 4.26 6.76 0.14
C VAL A 60 5.56 7.08 0.87
N PRO A 61 5.71 8.23 1.57
CA PRO A 61 6.94 8.51 2.31
C PRO A 61 7.30 7.41 3.30
N LYS A 62 6.31 6.93 4.07
CA LYS A 62 6.50 5.86 5.05
C LYS A 62 6.92 4.55 4.39
N LEU A 63 6.29 4.17 3.27
CA LEU A 63 6.65 2.98 2.50
C LEU A 63 8.09 3.07 1.97
N THR A 64 8.48 4.22 1.42
CA THR A 64 9.81 4.42 0.83
C THR A 64 10.92 4.42 1.88
N GLU A 65 10.66 4.98 3.06
CA GLU A 65 11.59 5.00 4.19
C GLU A 65 11.78 3.61 4.81
N ASP A 66 10.68 2.89 5.06
CA ASP A 66 10.71 1.62 5.79
C ASP A 66 11.32 0.46 4.98
N ASP A 67 11.18 0.51 3.65
CA ASP A 67 11.44 -0.63 2.75
C ASP A 67 12.47 -0.33 1.65
N GLN A 68 13.16 0.83 1.75
CA GLN A 68 14.16 1.31 0.78
C GLN A 68 13.71 1.12 -0.69
N CYS A 69 12.51 1.61 -0.99
CA CYS A 69 11.91 1.47 -2.31
C CYS A 69 11.67 2.84 -2.96
N VAL A 70 11.47 2.83 -4.27
CA VAL A 70 10.97 3.97 -5.06
C VAL A 70 9.57 3.64 -5.55
N VAL A 71 8.71 4.66 -5.59
CA VAL A 71 7.37 4.55 -6.16
C VAL A 71 7.27 5.45 -7.38
N SER A 72 7.10 4.84 -8.56
CA SER A 72 6.93 5.55 -9.83
C SER A 72 5.44 5.60 -10.18
N PHE A 73 4.93 6.79 -10.47
CA PHE A 73 3.53 7.00 -10.84
C PHE A 73 3.39 7.29 -12.34
N TYR A 74 2.56 6.48 -13.01
CA TYR A 74 2.21 6.62 -14.42
C TYR A 74 0.70 6.88 -14.56
N PRO A 75 0.20 7.43 -15.69
CA PRO A 75 -1.19 7.85 -15.81
C PRO A 75 -2.26 6.79 -15.48
N LYS A 76 -1.93 5.50 -15.60
CA LYS A 76 -2.85 4.36 -15.38
C LYS A 76 -2.42 3.41 -14.26
N PHE A 77 -1.18 3.50 -13.77
CA PHE A 77 -0.63 2.56 -12.79
C PHE A 77 0.51 3.18 -11.99
N CYS A 78 0.91 2.52 -10.91
CA CYS A 78 2.15 2.83 -10.22
C CYS A 78 2.96 1.55 -9.99
N VAL A 79 4.26 1.72 -9.80
CA VAL A 79 5.21 0.64 -9.58
C VAL A 79 5.99 0.94 -8.31
N VAL A 80 6.07 -0.04 -7.41
CA VAL A 80 6.94 -0.02 -6.23
C VAL A 80 8.15 -0.89 -6.56
N GLN A 81 9.34 -0.31 -6.58
CA GLN A 81 10.58 -1.00 -6.91
C GLN A 81 11.59 -0.89 -5.78
N ASP A 82 12.32 -1.97 -5.54
CA ASP A 82 13.46 -1.97 -4.63
C ASP A 82 14.57 -1.05 -5.14
N LEU A 83 15.13 -0.20 -4.28
CA LEU A 83 16.19 0.72 -4.70
C LEU A 83 17.50 0.02 -5.06
N LYS A 84 17.81 -1.12 -4.42
CA LYS A 84 19.11 -1.81 -4.55
C LYS A 84 19.19 -2.65 -5.81
N ASN A 85 18.18 -3.48 -6.05
CA ASN A 85 18.19 -4.45 -7.15
C ASN A 85 17.19 -4.11 -8.27
N LYS A 86 16.43 -3.01 -8.14
CA LYS A 86 15.42 -2.56 -9.11
C LYS A 86 14.28 -3.56 -9.34
N LYS A 87 14.15 -4.60 -8.50
CA LYS A 87 13.08 -5.58 -8.60
C LYS A 87 11.75 -4.91 -8.24
N VAL A 88 10.73 -5.18 -9.04
CA VAL A 88 9.35 -4.79 -8.73
C VAL A 88 8.89 -5.55 -7.50
N LYS A 89 8.49 -4.83 -6.46
CA LYS A 89 7.93 -5.38 -5.21
C LYS A 89 6.42 -5.21 -5.13
N GLY A 90 5.85 -4.28 -5.88
CA GLY A 90 4.42 -4.05 -5.89
C GLY A 90 3.95 -3.28 -7.11
N LEU A 91 2.69 -3.49 -7.48
CA LEU A 91 2.03 -2.79 -8.57
C LEU A 91 0.74 -2.17 -8.07
N GLY A 92 0.43 -0.97 -8.54
CA GLY A 92 -0.85 -0.33 -8.29
C GLY A 92 -1.58 0.00 -9.58
N LYS A 93 -2.90 -0.19 -9.60
CA LYS A 93 -3.76 0.15 -10.74
C LYS A 93 -4.57 1.39 -10.41
N LYS A 94 -4.64 2.35 -11.34
CA LYS A 94 -5.51 3.52 -11.15
C LYS A 94 -6.97 3.09 -11.29
N LYS A 95 -7.79 3.37 -10.28
CA LYS A 95 -9.23 3.15 -10.26
C LYS A 95 -9.90 4.35 -9.59
N ALA A 96 -10.89 4.95 -10.25
CA ALA A 96 -11.65 6.08 -9.73
C ALA A 96 -10.78 7.24 -9.17
N GLY A 97 -9.67 7.55 -9.84
CA GLY A 97 -8.76 8.65 -9.44
C GLY A 97 -7.72 8.29 -8.38
N LEU A 98 -7.75 7.07 -7.82
CA LEU A 98 -6.79 6.59 -6.83
C LEU A 98 -5.95 5.43 -7.37
N TYR A 99 -4.74 5.24 -6.85
CA TYR A 99 -3.93 4.06 -7.13
C TYR A 99 -4.22 2.99 -6.09
N HIS A 100 -4.74 1.85 -6.56
CA HIS A 100 -5.03 0.71 -5.71
C HIS A 100 -3.89 -0.28 -5.84
N LEU A 101 -3.17 -0.51 -4.74
CA LEU A 101 -2.15 -1.56 -4.70
C LEU A 101 -2.80 -2.92 -4.94
N VAL A 102 -2.22 -3.67 -5.87
CA VAL A 102 -2.60 -5.04 -6.22
C VAL A 102 -2.02 -5.96 -5.15
N ASN A 103 -2.91 -6.65 -4.44
CA ASN A 103 -2.58 -7.50 -3.30
C ASN A 103 -2.78 -8.98 -3.65
N VAL A 104 -2.09 -9.42 -4.70
CA VAL A 104 -1.92 -10.81 -5.08
C VAL A 104 -0.44 -11.01 -5.43
N PRO A 105 0.08 -12.25 -5.40
CA PRO A 105 1.42 -12.53 -5.90
C PRO A 105 1.63 -11.93 -7.29
N LEU A 106 2.82 -11.38 -7.55
CA LEU A 106 3.12 -10.71 -8.84
C LEU A 106 2.92 -11.64 -10.04
N GLU A 107 3.05 -12.95 -9.83
CA GLU A 107 2.83 -14.02 -10.81
C GLU A 107 1.35 -14.19 -11.20
N GLU A 108 0.42 -13.80 -10.32
CA GLU A 108 -1.04 -13.89 -10.54
C GLU A 108 -1.62 -12.60 -11.13
N VAL A 109 -0.79 -11.59 -11.36
CA VAL A 109 -1.22 -10.34 -11.97
C VAL A 109 -1.48 -10.55 -13.46
N ASP A 110 -2.59 -10.00 -13.98
CA ASP A 110 -2.97 -10.05 -15.39
C ASP A 110 -1.75 -9.87 -16.32
N SER A 111 -1.49 -10.88 -17.14
CA SER A 111 -0.32 -10.94 -18.01
C SER A 111 -0.18 -9.70 -18.89
N VAL A 112 -1.30 -9.14 -19.39
CA VAL A 112 -1.30 -7.92 -20.22
C VAL A 112 -0.85 -6.72 -19.41
N PHE A 113 -1.28 -6.62 -18.15
CA PHE A 113 -0.87 -5.54 -17.26
C PHE A 113 0.61 -5.65 -16.90
N THR A 114 1.10 -6.86 -16.61
CA THR A 114 2.53 -7.10 -16.37
C THR A 114 3.36 -6.73 -17.58
N THR A 115 2.95 -7.13 -18.80
CA THR A 115 3.65 -6.76 -20.05
C THR A 115 3.65 -5.25 -20.28
N LEU A 116 2.55 -4.55 -20.01
CA LEU A 116 2.50 -3.08 -20.14
C LEU A 116 3.48 -2.40 -19.18
N VAL A 117 3.53 -2.88 -17.94
CA VAL A 117 4.44 -2.34 -16.92
C VAL A 117 5.89 -2.62 -17.31
N THR A 118 6.23 -3.86 -17.68
CA THR A 118 7.60 -4.21 -18.06
C THR A 118 8.05 -3.45 -19.30
N ALA A 119 7.20 -3.33 -20.33
CA ALA A 119 7.51 -2.51 -21.49
C ALA A 119 7.81 -1.07 -21.10
N THR A 120 7.00 -0.45 -20.23
CA THR A 120 7.23 0.93 -19.76
C THR A 120 8.57 1.08 -19.04
N LEU A 121 8.94 0.11 -18.19
CA LEU A 121 10.20 0.13 -17.43
C LEU A 121 11.44 -0.21 -18.27
N VAL A 122 11.29 -0.90 -19.40
CA VAL A 122 12.42 -1.23 -20.31
C VAL A 122 12.83 -0.01 -21.14
N TYR A 123 11.94 0.97 -21.31
CA TYR A 123 12.22 2.22 -22.01
C TYR A 123 12.70 3.35 -21.09
N GLU A 124 12.98 3.08 -19.81
CA GLU A 124 13.63 3.99 -18.84
C GLU A 124 15.07 3.56 -18.54
#